data_AF-A0A9W3AIW8-F1
#
_entry.id   AF-A0A9W3AIW8-F1
#
_cell.length_a   1.000
_cell.length_b   1.000
_cell.length_c   1.000
_cell.angle_alpha   90.00
_cell.angle_beta   90.00
_cell.angle_gamma   90.00
#
_symmetry.space_group_name_H-M   'P 1'
#
loop_
_entity.id
_entity.type
_entity.pdbx_description
1 polymer ?
#
loop_
_entity_poly.entity_id
_entity_poly.type
_entity_poly.pdbx_seq_one_letter_code
_entity_poly.pdbx_strand_id
1 'polypeptide(L)'
;MINKCLQWKKAHVDCMLALNMNSAPSHKESRVALKETLNTVKLVSLYKKYFQNVLVSLTSVLCDYKNKVCLQRKIIGIIALKKEVDGLSVVLDKLIDSDRFNRSENVLEKTLPSLKALKQLNAKMCLLQKKIKLTQIRSLFTDCDKELMPLYGHILIIYLGLNTDFEHWIESLKTDERHCQDYRYYILQFLEANEQNLEYDPNDIGLAGLSKKLMLLGFTKDRSEAIAKNISTDVIDLQTPLYWAKRYLVNEFIFHSILFELSNFPYSKENTDQWFKQEILRKNGADSISLNINMFNCTNKNQENTRLILEFLTKIKDEDEDSRLYFHGTTYDAVKSILTSGIKLGEGKEKKDFSSGDGFYLSEKLENAEEWASNRCGAVIVYKVQKDFVDAELENGLDVTNDKQKWDSIVKLCRSHYADQKLKRKLLKGITFVRGPISLKPRGSSAAGWGRAEIQLCIREEEYSIRFGSLENICGVIFYA
;
A
#
# COMPACT_ATOMS: atom_id res chain seq x y z
N MET A 1 -30.41 -13.31 2.13
CA MET A 1 -30.53 -13.49 3.61
C MET A 1 -29.16 -13.56 4.31
N ILE A 2 -28.18 -14.28 3.74
CA ILE A 2 -26.81 -14.41 4.27
C ILE A 2 -26.04 -13.07 4.35
N ASN A 3 -26.13 -12.21 3.33
CA ASN A 3 -25.46 -10.89 3.32
C ASN A 3 -25.99 -9.89 4.36
N LYS A 4 -27.30 -9.93 4.69
CA LYS A 4 -27.89 -9.13 5.78
C LYS A 4 -27.42 -9.61 7.16
N CYS A 5 -27.27 -10.92 7.33
CA CYS A 5 -26.74 -11.52 8.56
C CYS A 5 -25.26 -11.16 8.79
N LEU A 6 -24.48 -10.98 7.72
CA LEU A 6 -23.04 -10.64 7.77
C LEU A 6 -22.77 -9.14 7.98
N GLN A 7 -23.58 -8.25 7.40
CA GLN A 7 -23.51 -6.81 7.66
C GLN A 7 -23.88 -6.47 9.10
N TRP A 8 -24.88 -7.16 9.64
CA TRP A 8 -25.23 -7.05 11.06
C TRP A 8 -24.10 -7.54 11.98
N LYS A 9 -23.40 -8.63 11.63
CA LYS A 9 -22.23 -9.12 12.39
C LYS A 9 -21.05 -8.14 12.39
N LYS A 10 -20.75 -7.48 11.26
CA LYS A 10 -19.68 -6.44 11.17
C LYS A 10 -20.03 -5.20 11.99
N ALA A 11 -21.24 -4.64 11.81
CA ALA A 11 -21.71 -3.49 12.58
C ALA A 11 -21.79 -3.78 14.09
N HIS A 12 -22.09 -5.02 14.47
CA HIS A 12 -22.10 -5.44 15.87
C HIS A 12 -20.70 -5.58 16.47
N VAL A 13 -19.71 -6.05 15.71
CA VAL A 13 -18.29 -6.06 16.13
C VAL A 13 -17.75 -4.63 16.24
N ASP A 14 -18.13 -3.73 15.33
CA ASP A 14 -17.76 -2.31 15.40
C ASP A 14 -18.47 -1.57 16.56
N CYS A 15 -19.71 -1.95 16.89
CA CYS A 15 -20.45 -1.45 18.07
C CYS A 15 -19.88 -1.99 19.38
N MET A 16 -19.46 -3.26 19.42
CA MET A 16 -18.72 -3.90 20.51
C MET A 16 -17.39 -3.20 20.80
N LEU A 17 -16.68 -2.81 19.73
CA LEU A 17 -15.46 -2.00 19.81
C LEU A 17 -15.74 -0.61 20.41
N ALA A 18 -16.87 0.01 20.08
CA ALA A 18 -17.25 1.32 20.60
C ALA A 18 -17.74 1.29 22.06
N LEU A 19 -18.51 0.27 22.46
CA LEU A 19 -19.08 0.15 23.81
C LEU A 19 -18.05 -0.29 24.85
N ASN A 20 -17.16 -1.24 24.53
CA ASN A 20 -16.15 -1.74 25.49
C ASN A 20 -14.97 -0.79 25.72
N MET A 21 -14.76 0.23 24.86
CA MET A 21 -13.80 1.29 25.16
C MET A 21 -14.29 2.24 26.27
N ASN A 22 -15.60 2.27 26.56
CA ASN A 22 -16.19 3.11 27.58
C ASN A 22 -16.44 2.38 28.92
N SER A 23 -16.30 1.05 28.98
CA SER A 23 -16.49 0.23 30.19
C SER A 23 -15.29 -0.69 30.45
N ALA A 24 -14.08 -0.13 30.43
CA ALA A 24 -12.86 -0.93 30.50
C ALA A 24 -12.61 -1.55 31.90
N PRO A 25 -12.19 -2.83 32.00
CA PRO A 25 -11.76 -3.43 33.26
C PRO A 25 -10.55 -2.68 33.86
N SER A 26 -10.45 -2.63 35.19
CA SER A 26 -9.40 -1.91 35.92
C SER A 26 -8.00 -2.55 35.78
N HIS A 27 -7.89 -3.81 35.34
CA HIS A 27 -6.62 -4.53 35.24
C HIS A 27 -5.98 -4.49 33.84
N LYS A 28 -4.69 -4.14 33.81
CA LYS A 28 -3.84 -3.97 32.60
C LYS A 28 -3.76 -5.23 31.74
N GLU A 29 -3.73 -6.42 32.35
CA GLU A 29 -3.65 -7.71 31.66
C GLU A 29 -4.93 -8.06 30.90
N SER A 30 -6.10 -7.76 31.48
CA SER A 30 -7.41 -7.95 30.84
C SER A 30 -7.57 -7.06 29.60
N ARG A 31 -7.01 -5.84 29.62
CA ARG A 31 -7.04 -4.91 28.46
C ARG A 31 -6.16 -5.39 27.31
N VAL A 32 -5.01 -5.98 27.60
CA VAL A 32 -4.11 -6.56 26.58
C VAL A 32 -4.75 -7.80 25.96
N ALA A 33 -5.29 -8.70 26.78
CA ALA A 33 -5.99 -9.90 26.31
C ALA A 33 -7.24 -9.57 25.47
N LEU A 34 -8.02 -8.57 25.87
CA LEU A 34 -9.20 -8.11 25.11
C LEU A 34 -8.80 -7.49 23.77
N LYS A 35 -7.75 -6.67 23.73
CA LYS A 35 -7.23 -6.04 22.50
C LYS A 35 -6.63 -7.08 21.53
N GLU A 36 -5.91 -8.07 22.06
CA GLU A 36 -5.40 -9.20 21.27
C GLU A 36 -6.55 -10.06 20.72
N THR A 37 -7.58 -10.33 21.52
CA THR A 37 -8.77 -11.07 21.11
C THR A 37 -9.55 -10.32 20.02
N LEU A 38 -9.75 -9.01 20.18
CA LEU A 38 -10.42 -8.16 19.19
C LEU A 38 -9.65 -8.06 17.87
N ASN A 39 -8.33 -7.91 17.93
CA ASN A 39 -7.49 -7.95 16.73
C ASN A 39 -7.55 -9.31 16.04
N THR A 40 -7.54 -10.39 16.82
CA THR A 40 -7.67 -11.77 16.30
C THR A 40 -9.04 -11.98 15.66
N VAL A 41 -10.14 -11.55 16.28
CA VAL A 41 -11.50 -11.65 15.74
C VAL A 41 -11.66 -10.82 14.46
N LYS A 42 -11.12 -9.60 14.42
CA LYS A 42 -11.16 -8.74 13.24
C LYS A 42 -10.39 -9.36 12.07
N LEU A 43 -9.20 -9.91 12.34
CA LEU A 43 -8.37 -10.61 11.37
C LEU A 43 -9.08 -11.87 10.87
N VAL A 44 -9.59 -12.74 11.75
CA VAL A 44 -10.32 -13.96 11.37
C VAL A 44 -11.61 -13.63 10.59
N SER A 45 -12.33 -12.55 10.90
CA SER A 45 -13.52 -12.13 10.14
C SER A 45 -13.20 -11.64 8.73
N LEU A 46 -12.08 -10.90 8.57
CA LEU A 46 -11.55 -10.50 7.27
C LEU A 46 -11.17 -11.76 6.48
N TYR A 47 -10.31 -12.59 7.05
CA TYR A 47 -9.80 -13.82 6.42
C TYR A 47 -10.91 -14.83 6.09
N LYS A 48 -11.97 -14.95 6.91
CA LYS A 48 -13.17 -15.77 6.61
C LYS A 48 -13.85 -15.30 5.33
N LYS A 49 -14.11 -14.00 5.19
CA LYS A 49 -14.74 -13.43 4.00
C LYS A 49 -13.87 -13.66 2.76
N TYR A 50 -12.55 -13.53 2.91
CA TYR A 50 -11.60 -13.76 1.81
C TYR A 50 -11.51 -15.25 1.42
N PHE A 51 -11.39 -16.18 2.38
CA PHE A 51 -11.28 -17.61 2.10
C PHE A 51 -12.57 -18.23 1.58
N GLN A 52 -13.73 -17.84 2.09
CA GLN A 52 -15.00 -18.40 1.63
C GLN A 52 -15.25 -18.05 0.16
N ASN A 53 -14.92 -16.83 -0.29
CA ASN A 53 -15.08 -16.45 -1.69
C ASN A 53 -14.11 -17.20 -2.61
N VAL A 54 -12.86 -17.36 -2.19
CA VAL A 54 -11.82 -18.10 -2.92
C VAL A 54 -12.15 -19.57 -3.01
N LEU A 55 -12.55 -20.18 -1.90
CA LEU A 55 -12.89 -21.60 -1.84
C LEU A 55 -14.19 -21.91 -2.55
N VAL A 56 -15.21 -21.04 -2.48
CA VAL A 56 -16.47 -21.23 -3.24
C VAL A 56 -16.19 -21.14 -4.74
N SER A 57 -15.41 -20.15 -5.19
CA SER A 57 -15.07 -19.97 -6.60
C SER A 57 -14.15 -21.07 -7.14
N LEU A 58 -13.14 -21.49 -6.36
CA LEU A 58 -12.32 -22.66 -6.70
C LEU A 58 -13.14 -23.95 -6.67
N THR A 59 -14.07 -24.11 -5.73
CA THR A 59 -14.91 -25.32 -5.65
C THR A 59 -15.92 -25.38 -6.78
N SER A 60 -16.50 -24.25 -7.24
CA SER A 60 -17.36 -24.23 -8.43
C SER A 60 -16.58 -24.61 -9.68
N VAL A 61 -15.39 -24.00 -9.88
CA VAL A 61 -14.51 -24.35 -11.01
C VAL A 61 -14.11 -25.83 -10.93
N LEU A 62 -13.70 -26.33 -9.77
CA LEU A 62 -13.29 -27.73 -9.58
C LEU A 62 -14.44 -28.75 -9.65
N CYS A 63 -15.69 -28.34 -9.37
CA CYS A 63 -16.87 -29.22 -9.47
C CYS A 63 -17.18 -29.59 -10.93
N ASP A 64 -16.83 -28.73 -11.88
CA ASP A 64 -16.97 -29.00 -13.32
C ASP A 64 -15.93 -30.04 -13.81
N TYR A 65 -14.91 -30.34 -13.01
CA TYR A 65 -13.82 -31.29 -13.32
C TYR A 65 -13.83 -32.59 -12.48
N LYS A 66 -14.97 -32.91 -11.83
CA LYS A 66 -15.14 -34.03 -10.86
C LYS A 66 -14.68 -35.43 -11.30
N ASN A 67 -14.52 -35.67 -12.61
CA ASN A 67 -14.25 -37.00 -13.17
C ASN A 67 -12.77 -37.41 -13.24
N LYS A 68 -11.80 -36.57 -12.81
CA LYS A 68 -10.36 -36.89 -12.93
C LYS A 68 -9.69 -37.22 -11.59
N VAL A 69 -9.19 -38.45 -11.48
CA VAL A 69 -8.60 -39.06 -10.27
C VAL A 69 -7.38 -38.29 -9.72
N CYS A 70 -6.57 -37.65 -10.57
CA CYS A 70 -5.37 -36.93 -10.11
C CYS A 70 -5.69 -35.65 -9.31
N LEU A 71 -6.87 -35.05 -9.53
CA LEU A 71 -7.32 -33.84 -8.83
C LEU A 71 -7.95 -34.16 -7.48
N GLN A 72 -8.41 -35.40 -7.24
CA GLN A 72 -9.17 -35.75 -6.04
C GLN A 72 -8.38 -35.55 -4.74
N ARG A 73 -7.08 -35.91 -4.68
CA ARG A 73 -6.26 -35.69 -3.47
C ARG A 73 -6.02 -34.20 -3.17
N LYS A 74 -5.81 -33.38 -4.20
CA LYS A 74 -5.60 -31.93 -4.08
C LYS A 74 -6.92 -31.22 -3.70
N ILE A 75 -8.04 -31.63 -4.31
CA ILE A 75 -9.41 -31.20 -3.97
C ILE A 75 -9.75 -31.56 -2.52
N ILE A 76 -9.40 -32.77 -2.05
CA ILE A 76 -9.57 -33.17 -0.65
C ILE A 76 -8.80 -32.24 0.29
N GLY A 77 -7.58 -31.82 -0.07
CA GLY A 77 -6.81 -30.84 0.70
C GLY A 77 -7.50 -29.48 0.80
N ILE A 78 -8.05 -28.98 -0.31
CA ILE A 78 -8.80 -27.71 -0.38
C ILE A 78 -10.13 -27.81 0.41
N ILE A 79 -10.83 -28.95 0.33
CA ILE A 79 -12.06 -29.21 1.09
C ILE A 79 -11.77 -29.34 2.58
N ALA A 80 -10.66 -29.98 2.96
CA ALA A 80 -10.23 -30.07 4.36
C ALA A 80 -9.90 -28.68 4.93
N LEU A 81 -9.19 -27.86 4.16
CA LEU A 81 -8.90 -26.46 4.47
C LEU A 81 -10.19 -25.63 4.64
N LYS A 82 -11.18 -25.82 3.75
CA LYS A 82 -12.52 -25.22 3.87
C LYS A 82 -13.20 -25.62 5.17
N LYS A 83 -13.17 -26.92 5.49
CA LYS A 83 -13.77 -27.46 6.72
C LYS A 83 -13.09 -26.90 7.98
N GLU A 84 -11.78 -26.66 7.94
CA GLU A 84 -11.05 -25.98 9.01
C GLU A 84 -11.50 -24.52 9.18
N VAL A 85 -11.65 -23.77 8.07
CA VAL A 85 -12.17 -22.39 8.07
C VAL A 85 -13.63 -22.32 8.55
N ASP A 86 -14.46 -23.30 8.19
CA ASP A 86 -15.84 -23.40 8.67
C ASP A 86 -15.87 -23.74 10.18
N GLY A 87 -14.94 -24.58 10.67
CA GLY A 87 -14.75 -24.83 12.10
C GLY A 87 -14.38 -23.56 12.89
N LEU A 88 -13.53 -22.71 12.32
CA LEU A 88 -13.21 -21.39 12.90
C LEU A 88 -14.45 -20.48 12.97
N SER A 89 -15.35 -20.59 12.00
CA SER A 89 -16.61 -19.84 11.99
C SER A 89 -17.52 -20.21 13.16
N VAL A 90 -17.60 -21.51 13.50
CA VAL A 90 -18.39 -21.98 14.64
C VAL A 90 -17.82 -21.45 15.96
N VAL A 91 -16.49 -21.38 16.10
CA VAL A 91 -15.84 -20.83 17.30
C VAL A 91 -16.10 -19.32 17.43
N LEU A 92 -16.04 -18.58 16.32
CA LEU A 92 -16.40 -17.17 16.27
C LEU A 92 -17.87 -16.92 16.61
N ASP A 93 -18.78 -17.73 16.06
CA ASP A 93 -20.21 -17.60 16.35
C ASP A 93 -20.49 -17.91 17.83
N LYS A 94 -19.84 -18.92 18.43
CA LYS A 94 -19.92 -19.19 19.88
C LYS A 94 -19.39 -18.04 20.75
N LEU A 95 -18.30 -17.38 20.33
CA LEU A 95 -17.77 -16.20 21.01
C LEU A 95 -18.76 -15.02 20.97
N ILE A 96 -19.39 -14.81 19.81
CA ILE A 96 -20.40 -13.75 19.62
C ILE A 96 -21.68 -14.07 20.42
N ASP A 97 -22.12 -15.33 20.45
CA ASP A 97 -23.31 -15.75 21.19
C ASP A 97 -23.09 -15.71 22.72
N SER A 98 -21.87 -16.03 23.18
CA SER A 98 -21.51 -15.93 24.61
C SER A 98 -21.57 -14.51 25.15
N ASP A 99 -21.30 -13.52 24.29
CA ASP A 99 -21.34 -12.09 24.62
C ASP A 99 -22.77 -11.51 24.55
N ARG A 100 -23.64 -12.10 23.72
CA ARG A 100 -25.03 -11.64 23.52
C ARG A 100 -26.02 -12.09 24.58
N PHE A 101 -25.84 -13.25 25.20
CA PHE A 101 -26.90 -13.88 26.02
C PHE A 101 -26.63 -13.97 27.52
N ASN A 102 -25.43 -13.65 28.04
CA ASN A 102 -25.13 -13.78 29.47
C ASN A 102 -24.66 -12.46 30.11
N ARG A 103 -25.64 -11.60 30.44
CA ARG A 103 -25.52 -10.61 31.52
C ARG A 103 -26.01 -11.16 32.88
N SER A 104 -26.03 -12.48 33.07
CA SER A 104 -26.22 -13.10 34.39
C SER A 104 -24.89 -13.69 34.86
N GLU A 105 -24.42 -13.25 36.02
CA GLU A 105 -23.04 -13.36 36.52
C GLU A 105 -22.48 -14.79 36.77
N ASN A 106 -23.23 -15.87 36.53
CA ASN A 106 -22.86 -17.20 37.09
C ASN A 106 -22.46 -18.31 36.10
N VAL A 107 -22.11 -18.03 34.84
CA VAL A 107 -21.71 -19.09 33.86
C VAL A 107 -20.40 -18.76 33.11
N LEU A 108 -19.46 -18.07 33.75
CA LEU A 108 -18.28 -17.51 33.06
C LEU A 108 -17.10 -18.47 32.84
N GLU A 109 -17.05 -19.65 33.46
CA GLU A 109 -15.82 -20.48 33.44
C GLU A 109 -15.79 -21.66 32.46
N LYS A 110 -16.90 -22.07 31.84
CA LYS A 110 -16.93 -23.37 31.09
C LYS A 110 -17.02 -23.30 29.57
N THR A 111 -17.20 -22.12 28.95
CA THR A 111 -17.52 -22.04 27.50
C THR A 111 -16.64 -21.09 26.68
N LEU A 112 -15.78 -20.28 27.30
CA LEU A 112 -14.86 -19.39 26.57
C LEU A 112 -13.57 -20.14 26.13
N PRO A 113 -13.12 -19.97 24.87
CA PRO A 113 -11.80 -20.43 24.45
C PRO A 113 -10.73 -19.76 25.31
N SER A 114 -9.82 -20.55 25.89
CA SER A 114 -8.70 -19.99 26.66
C SER A 114 -7.83 -19.07 25.79
N LEU A 115 -7.16 -18.10 26.42
CA LEU A 115 -6.18 -17.23 25.72
C LEU A 115 -5.12 -18.06 24.97
N LYS A 116 -4.75 -19.22 25.51
CA LYS A 116 -3.86 -20.19 24.86
C LYS A 116 -4.48 -20.75 23.57
N ALA A 117 -5.77 -21.10 23.56
CA ALA A 117 -6.48 -21.54 22.38
C ALA A 117 -6.57 -20.44 21.31
N LEU A 118 -6.79 -19.18 21.72
CA LEU A 118 -6.81 -18.03 20.80
C LEU A 118 -5.42 -17.75 20.20
N LYS A 119 -4.34 -17.83 20.98
CA LYS A 119 -2.96 -17.71 20.49
C LYS A 119 -2.58 -18.83 19.53
N GLN A 120 -3.01 -20.06 19.82
CA GLN A 120 -2.84 -21.21 18.90
C GLN A 120 -3.64 -21.02 17.61
N LEU A 121 -4.83 -20.43 17.67
CA LEU A 121 -5.64 -20.08 16.50
C LEU A 121 -4.92 -19.08 15.62
N ASN A 122 -4.40 -18.00 16.21
CA ASN A 122 -3.67 -16.97 15.50
C ASN A 122 -2.39 -17.52 14.84
N ALA A 123 -1.64 -18.38 15.55
CA ALA A 123 -0.47 -19.06 14.99
C ALA A 123 -0.83 -19.98 13.82
N LYS A 124 -1.93 -20.74 13.91
CA LYS A 124 -2.44 -21.57 12.81
C LYS A 124 -2.86 -20.72 11.61
N MET A 125 -3.48 -19.57 11.84
CA MET A 125 -3.86 -18.62 10.78
C MET A 125 -2.64 -18.00 10.09
N CYS A 126 -1.62 -17.59 10.84
CA CYS A 126 -0.36 -17.12 10.28
C CYS A 126 0.36 -18.22 9.46
N LEU A 127 0.27 -19.48 9.87
CA LEU A 127 0.79 -20.62 9.12
C LEU A 127 0.00 -20.86 7.82
N LEU A 128 -1.33 -20.78 7.86
CA LEU A 128 -2.19 -20.90 6.68
C LEU A 128 -1.92 -19.76 5.67
N GLN A 129 -1.74 -18.54 6.15
CA GLN A 129 -1.35 -17.39 5.34
C GLN A 129 0.01 -17.59 4.66
N LYS A 130 0.98 -18.22 5.35
CA LYS A 130 2.30 -18.54 4.78
C LYS A 130 2.27 -19.71 3.79
N LYS A 131 1.26 -20.58 3.87
CA LYS A 131 1.11 -21.82 3.08
C LYS A 131 0.31 -21.66 1.78
N ILE A 132 -0.30 -20.50 1.53
CA ILE A 132 -1.15 -20.27 0.35
C ILE A 132 -0.63 -19.06 -0.39
N LYS A 133 0.39 -19.30 -1.20
CA LYS A 133 0.93 -18.34 -2.18
C LYS A 133 0.22 -18.54 -3.54
N LEU A 134 0.04 -17.49 -4.34
CA LEU A 134 -0.53 -17.62 -5.70
C LEU A 134 0.35 -18.52 -6.57
N THR A 135 1.66 -18.47 -6.35
CA THR A 135 2.65 -19.37 -6.96
C THR A 135 2.42 -20.84 -6.60
N GLN A 136 1.96 -21.13 -5.37
CA GLN A 136 1.58 -22.47 -4.95
C GLN A 136 0.21 -22.88 -5.50
N ILE A 137 -0.73 -21.95 -5.63
CA ILE A 137 -1.99 -22.20 -6.36
C ILE A 137 -1.67 -22.56 -7.82
N ARG A 138 -0.76 -21.85 -8.47
CA ARG A 138 -0.30 -22.15 -9.84
C ARG A 138 0.37 -23.52 -9.93
N SER A 139 1.23 -23.88 -8.96
CA SER A 139 1.87 -25.21 -8.93
C SER A 139 0.90 -26.37 -8.63
N LEU A 140 -0.29 -26.09 -8.11
CA LEU A 140 -1.34 -27.12 -8.01
C LEU A 140 -1.83 -27.58 -9.39
N PHE A 141 -1.71 -26.72 -10.41
CA PHE A 141 -2.22 -26.91 -11.76
C PHE A 141 -1.13 -27.02 -12.83
N THR A 142 0.16 -26.96 -12.48
CA THR A 142 1.27 -27.15 -13.45
C THR A 142 1.28 -28.54 -14.10
N ASP A 143 0.63 -29.51 -13.47
CA ASP A 143 0.45 -30.88 -14.01
C ASP A 143 -0.83 -31.03 -14.85
N CYS A 144 -1.62 -29.95 -15.02
CA CYS A 144 -2.80 -29.93 -15.88
C CYS A 144 -2.41 -29.47 -17.28
N ASP A 145 -3.08 -30.02 -18.30
CA ASP A 145 -2.91 -29.60 -19.70
C ASP A 145 -2.99 -28.07 -19.84
N LYS A 146 -2.19 -27.48 -20.74
CA LYS A 146 -2.09 -26.02 -20.92
C LYS A 146 -3.43 -25.35 -21.22
N GLU A 147 -4.40 -26.10 -21.74
CA GLU A 147 -5.77 -25.65 -22.03
C GLU A 147 -6.69 -25.58 -20.79
N LEU A 148 -6.26 -26.08 -19.64
CA LEU A 148 -7.08 -26.24 -18.42
C LEU A 148 -6.65 -25.34 -17.25
N MET A 149 -5.69 -24.43 -17.47
CA MET A 149 -5.29 -23.45 -16.46
C MET A 149 -6.29 -22.27 -16.45
N PRO A 150 -6.95 -21.95 -15.31
CA PRO A 150 -7.71 -20.71 -15.23
C PRO A 150 -6.76 -19.55 -15.49
N LEU A 151 -7.04 -18.78 -16.55
CA LEU A 151 -6.16 -17.73 -17.01
C LEU A 151 -6.03 -16.63 -15.94
N TYR A 152 -4.90 -15.92 -15.93
CA TYR A 152 -4.61 -14.92 -14.90
C TYR A 152 -5.68 -13.82 -14.85
N GLY A 153 -6.23 -13.45 -16.00
CA GLY A 153 -7.34 -12.50 -16.10
C GLY A 153 -8.59 -13.00 -15.39
N HIS A 154 -8.96 -14.26 -15.58
CA HIS A 154 -10.15 -14.86 -14.94
C HIS A 154 -10.06 -14.86 -13.41
N ILE A 155 -8.86 -15.14 -12.87
CA ILE A 155 -8.64 -15.07 -11.42
C ILE A 155 -8.75 -13.62 -10.95
N LEU A 156 -8.11 -12.69 -11.66
CA LEU A 156 -8.09 -11.26 -11.31
C LEU A 156 -9.48 -10.61 -11.29
N ILE A 157 -10.31 -10.86 -12.31
CA ILE A 157 -11.66 -10.29 -12.39
C ILE A 157 -12.56 -10.79 -11.25
N ILE A 158 -12.45 -12.07 -10.88
CA ILE A 158 -13.22 -12.63 -9.74
C ILE A 158 -12.80 -11.95 -8.43
N TYR A 159 -11.49 -11.78 -8.20
CA TYR A 159 -10.99 -11.16 -6.97
C TYR A 159 -11.40 -9.69 -6.86
N LEU A 160 -11.15 -8.94 -7.93
CA LEU A 160 -11.45 -7.51 -7.98
C LEU A 160 -12.95 -7.25 -8.07
N GLY A 161 -13.75 -8.27 -8.43
CA GLY A 161 -15.18 -8.17 -8.64
C GLY A 161 -15.52 -7.38 -9.90
N LEU A 162 -14.71 -7.56 -10.95
CA LEU A 162 -14.93 -7.02 -12.29
C LEU A 162 -15.82 -7.97 -13.10
N ASN A 163 -16.51 -7.44 -14.11
CA ASN A 163 -17.33 -8.25 -15.00
C ASN A 163 -16.45 -9.05 -16.00
N THR A 164 -17.09 -9.92 -16.77
CA THR A 164 -16.42 -10.81 -17.74
C THR A 164 -15.88 -10.08 -18.97
N ASP A 165 -16.26 -8.83 -19.22
CA ASP A 165 -15.75 -8.04 -20.35
C ASP A 165 -14.25 -7.76 -20.18
N PHE A 166 -13.79 -7.66 -18.93
CA PHE A 166 -12.37 -7.57 -18.59
C PHE A 166 -11.60 -8.87 -18.87
N GLU A 167 -12.27 -10.02 -18.95
CA GLU A 167 -11.61 -11.31 -19.14
C GLU A 167 -10.93 -11.37 -20.50
N HIS A 168 -11.69 -11.22 -21.58
CA HIS A 168 -11.15 -11.23 -22.93
C HIS A 168 -10.13 -10.12 -23.16
N TRP A 169 -10.32 -8.96 -22.52
CA TRP A 169 -9.39 -7.86 -22.62
C TRP A 169 -8.05 -8.15 -21.94
N ILE A 170 -8.05 -8.61 -20.68
CA ILE A 170 -6.82 -8.96 -19.96
C ILE A 170 -6.06 -10.08 -20.69
N GLU A 171 -6.78 -11.03 -21.28
CA GLU A 171 -6.17 -12.12 -22.07
C GLU A 171 -5.64 -11.67 -23.44
N SER A 172 -6.20 -10.60 -24.02
CA SER A 172 -5.71 -10.01 -25.27
C SER A 172 -4.41 -9.22 -25.10
N LEU A 173 -4.01 -8.89 -23.86
CA LEU A 173 -2.74 -8.26 -23.54
C LEU A 173 -1.59 -9.28 -23.76
N LYS A 174 -1.12 -9.39 -25.00
CA LYS A 174 -0.04 -10.29 -25.40
C LYS A 174 1.17 -10.14 -24.48
N THR A 175 1.86 -11.26 -24.27
CA THR A 175 2.99 -11.36 -23.32
C THR A 175 4.15 -10.41 -23.62
N ASP A 176 4.29 -9.99 -24.89
CA ASP A 176 5.43 -9.24 -25.42
C ASP A 176 5.25 -7.72 -25.31
N GLU A 177 4.04 -7.18 -25.14
CA GLU A 177 3.82 -5.74 -24.89
C GLU A 177 3.93 -5.37 -23.41
N ARG A 178 4.18 -6.35 -22.52
CA ARG A 178 4.27 -6.15 -21.06
C ARG A 178 5.61 -5.56 -20.62
N HIS A 179 6.17 -4.63 -21.39
CA HIS A 179 7.52 -4.15 -21.17
C HIS A 179 7.73 -3.43 -19.83
N CYS A 180 6.72 -2.82 -19.18
CA CYS A 180 6.96 -2.11 -17.90
C CYS A 180 5.76 -1.98 -16.92
N GLN A 181 4.58 -2.55 -17.20
CA GLN A 181 3.34 -2.21 -16.46
C GLN A 181 2.65 -3.42 -15.79
N ASP A 182 2.07 -3.19 -14.60
CA ASP A 182 1.36 -4.19 -13.80
C ASP A 182 -0.11 -4.35 -14.25
N TYR A 183 -0.78 -5.45 -13.87
CA TYR A 183 -2.21 -5.65 -14.22
C TYR A 183 -3.11 -4.52 -13.72
N ARG A 184 -2.73 -3.85 -12.64
CA ARG A 184 -3.42 -2.69 -12.09
C ARG A 184 -3.41 -1.53 -13.09
N TYR A 185 -2.26 -1.17 -13.66
CA TYR A 185 -2.16 -0.12 -14.69
C TYR A 185 -3.10 -0.39 -15.85
N TYR A 186 -3.10 -1.62 -16.36
CA TYR A 186 -3.95 -2.03 -17.46
C TYR A 186 -5.44 -1.93 -17.09
N ILE A 187 -5.86 -2.49 -15.97
CA ILE A 187 -7.26 -2.40 -15.50
C ILE A 187 -7.68 -0.93 -15.33
N LEU A 188 -6.78 -0.07 -14.83
CA LEU A 188 -7.05 1.37 -14.70
C LEU A 188 -7.23 2.07 -16.05
N GLN A 189 -6.38 1.78 -17.04
CA GLN A 189 -6.52 2.30 -18.40
C GLN A 189 -7.85 1.87 -19.04
N PHE A 190 -8.24 0.62 -18.84
CA PHE A 190 -9.53 0.14 -19.35
C PHE A 190 -10.70 0.87 -18.68
N LEU A 191 -10.67 1.04 -17.35
CA LEU A 191 -11.72 1.78 -16.64
C LEU A 191 -11.80 3.25 -17.07
N GLU A 192 -10.65 3.89 -17.31
CA GLU A 192 -10.57 5.25 -17.86
C GLU A 192 -11.19 5.35 -19.24
N ALA A 193 -10.84 4.42 -20.14
CA ALA A 193 -11.43 4.35 -21.49
C ALA A 193 -12.94 4.04 -21.44
N ASN A 194 -13.37 3.18 -20.53
CA ASN A 194 -14.78 2.85 -20.37
C ASN A 194 -15.57 4.05 -19.83
N GLU A 195 -15.06 4.78 -18.84
CA GLU A 195 -15.73 5.98 -18.31
C GLU A 195 -15.96 7.05 -19.39
N GLN A 196 -15.03 7.23 -20.33
CA GLN A 196 -15.18 8.19 -21.43
C GLN A 196 -16.39 7.88 -22.34
N ASN A 197 -16.84 6.63 -22.38
CA ASN A 197 -17.96 6.18 -23.21
C ASN A 197 -19.27 6.05 -22.42
N LEU A 198 -19.27 6.39 -21.13
CA LEU A 198 -20.43 6.26 -20.25
C LEU A 198 -21.07 7.61 -19.95
N GLU A 199 -22.39 7.67 -20.10
CA GLU A 199 -23.21 8.75 -19.57
C GLU A 199 -23.88 8.30 -18.26
N TYR A 200 -23.60 9.02 -17.18
CA TYR A 200 -24.20 8.74 -15.88
C TYR A 200 -25.47 9.56 -15.68
N ASP A 201 -26.54 8.93 -15.18
CA ASP A 201 -27.73 9.64 -14.76
C ASP A 201 -27.39 10.57 -13.57
N PRO A 202 -27.64 11.89 -13.68
CA PRO A 202 -27.39 12.82 -12.57
C PRO A 202 -28.30 12.55 -11.36
N ASN A 203 -29.44 11.87 -11.54
CA ASN A 203 -30.35 11.53 -10.45
C ASN A 203 -29.90 10.29 -9.64
N ASP A 204 -28.94 9.52 -10.17
CA ASP A 204 -28.36 8.39 -9.47
C ASP A 204 -27.37 8.90 -8.40
N ILE A 205 -27.89 9.31 -7.24
CA ILE A 205 -27.10 9.81 -6.09
C ILE A 205 -26.99 8.82 -4.94
N GLY A 206 -26.05 9.07 -4.05
CA GLY A 206 -25.83 8.30 -2.84
C GLY A 206 -25.35 6.87 -3.11
N LEU A 207 -25.55 6.00 -2.13
CA LEU A 207 -25.05 4.62 -2.17
C LEU A 207 -25.60 3.81 -3.35
N ALA A 208 -26.92 3.91 -3.59
CA ALA A 208 -27.56 3.19 -4.68
C ALA A 208 -27.10 3.72 -6.05
N GLY A 209 -26.98 5.04 -6.18
CA GLY A 209 -26.49 5.71 -7.38
C GLY A 209 -25.05 5.33 -7.72
N LEU A 210 -24.12 5.48 -6.76
CA LEU A 210 -22.73 5.08 -6.97
C LEU A 210 -22.62 3.58 -7.30
N SER A 211 -23.39 2.71 -6.63
CA SER A 211 -23.38 1.28 -6.94
C SER A 211 -23.81 1.00 -8.38
N LYS A 212 -24.84 1.69 -8.90
CA LYS A 212 -25.29 1.53 -10.28
C LYS A 212 -24.23 2.04 -11.27
N LYS A 213 -23.61 3.18 -10.98
CA LYS A 213 -22.54 3.76 -11.82
C LYS A 213 -21.28 2.88 -11.86
N LEU A 214 -20.88 2.29 -10.74
CA LEU A 214 -19.77 1.32 -10.70
C LEU A 214 -20.07 0.04 -11.49
N MET A 215 -21.33 -0.40 -11.51
CA MET A 215 -21.73 -1.53 -12.36
C MET A 215 -21.56 -1.22 -13.84
N LEU A 216 -21.97 -0.02 -14.28
CA LEU A 216 -21.78 0.45 -15.66
C LEU A 216 -20.29 0.54 -16.02
N LEU A 217 -19.48 1.00 -15.07
CA LEU A 217 -18.02 1.09 -15.23
C LEU A 217 -17.35 -0.30 -15.37
N GLY A 218 -18.05 -1.37 -14.99
CA GLY A 218 -17.64 -2.75 -15.23
C GLY A 218 -17.39 -3.59 -13.97
N PHE A 219 -17.89 -3.15 -12.81
CA PHE A 219 -17.89 -3.96 -11.60
C PHE A 219 -19.13 -4.86 -11.51
N THR A 220 -18.98 -6.00 -10.86
CA THR A 220 -20.11 -6.84 -10.46
C THR A 220 -21.03 -6.10 -9.48
N LYS A 221 -22.31 -6.47 -9.45
CA LYS A 221 -23.30 -5.90 -8.52
C LYS A 221 -22.84 -5.98 -7.08
N ASP A 222 -22.45 -7.18 -6.63
CA ASP A 222 -22.03 -7.41 -5.25
C ASP A 222 -20.81 -6.56 -4.86
N ARG A 223 -19.88 -6.36 -5.80
CA ARG A 223 -18.70 -5.54 -5.54
C ARG A 223 -19.04 -4.06 -5.50
N SER A 224 -19.84 -3.59 -6.44
CA SER A 224 -20.28 -2.20 -6.52
C SER A 224 -20.99 -1.77 -5.24
N GLU A 225 -21.91 -2.60 -4.74
CA GLU A 225 -22.59 -2.36 -3.47
C GLU A 225 -21.61 -2.32 -2.30
N ALA A 226 -20.59 -3.19 -2.31
CA ALA A 226 -19.60 -3.25 -1.24
C ALA A 226 -18.67 -2.01 -1.23
N ILE A 227 -18.29 -1.50 -2.40
CA ILE A 227 -17.49 -0.27 -2.52
C ILE A 227 -18.30 0.91 -2.00
N ALA A 228 -19.53 1.10 -2.50
CA ALA A 228 -20.39 2.21 -2.11
C ALA A 228 -20.69 2.22 -0.60
N LYS A 229 -20.92 1.05 0.02
CA LYS A 229 -21.15 0.90 1.47
C LYS A 229 -19.95 1.28 2.35
N ASN A 230 -18.73 1.32 1.81
CA ASN A 230 -17.52 1.66 2.58
C ASN A 230 -17.13 3.15 2.46
N ILE A 231 -17.91 3.96 1.73
CA ILE A 231 -17.66 5.39 1.54
C ILE A 231 -18.67 6.16 2.41
N SER A 232 -18.21 7.24 3.06
CA SER A 232 -19.12 8.10 3.84
C SER A 232 -20.15 8.73 2.92
N THR A 233 -21.40 8.79 3.37
CA THR A 233 -22.50 9.46 2.66
C THR A 233 -22.20 10.92 2.36
N ASP A 234 -21.38 11.58 3.18
CA ASP A 234 -21.04 13.00 3.03
C ASP A 234 -20.10 13.27 1.85
N VAL A 235 -19.39 12.25 1.37
CA VAL A 235 -18.38 12.40 0.31
C VAL A 235 -18.69 11.57 -0.93
N ILE A 236 -19.68 10.68 -0.86
CA ILE A 236 -19.93 9.66 -1.89
C ILE A 236 -20.22 10.27 -3.27
N ASP A 237 -20.93 11.41 -3.29
CA ASP A 237 -21.31 12.14 -4.50
C ASP A 237 -20.33 13.27 -4.86
N LEU A 238 -19.31 13.54 -4.04
CA LEU A 238 -18.32 14.61 -4.31
C LEU A 238 -17.23 14.19 -5.31
N GLN A 239 -17.24 12.95 -5.78
CA GLN A 239 -16.21 12.37 -6.63
C GLN A 239 -16.84 11.45 -7.68
N THR A 240 -16.10 11.21 -8.76
CA THR A 240 -16.59 10.37 -9.86
C THR A 240 -16.58 8.87 -9.50
N PRO A 241 -17.37 8.04 -10.19
CA PRO A 241 -17.30 6.58 -10.06
C PRO A 241 -15.88 6.05 -10.29
N LEU A 242 -15.17 6.58 -11.30
CA LEU A 242 -13.77 6.20 -11.57
C LEU A 242 -12.83 6.57 -10.43
N TYR A 243 -13.00 7.72 -9.78
CA TYR A 243 -12.18 8.09 -8.61
C TYR A 243 -12.28 7.02 -7.51
N TRP A 244 -13.51 6.59 -7.19
CA TRP A 244 -13.74 5.56 -6.19
C TRP A 244 -13.25 4.18 -6.62
N ALA A 245 -13.41 3.83 -7.90
CA ALA A 245 -12.87 2.60 -8.48
C ALA A 245 -11.34 2.56 -8.40
N LYS A 246 -10.65 3.65 -8.79
CA LYS A 246 -9.19 3.81 -8.66
C LYS A 246 -8.73 3.58 -7.23
N ARG A 247 -9.38 4.24 -6.28
CA ARG A 247 -9.05 4.13 -4.86
C ARG A 247 -9.27 2.71 -4.32
N TYR A 248 -10.35 2.06 -4.74
CA TYR A 248 -10.61 0.65 -4.40
C TYR A 248 -9.52 -0.27 -4.95
N LEU A 249 -9.18 -0.17 -6.24
CA LEU A 249 -8.17 -1.00 -6.87
C LEU A 249 -6.79 -0.81 -6.24
N VAL A 250 -6.37 0.45 -6.02
CA VAL A 250 -5.11 0.75 -5.33
C VAL A 250 -5.07 0.06 -3.96
N ASN A 251 -6.17 0.13 -3.20
CA ASN A 251 -6.25 -0.56 -1.91
C ASN A 251 -6.20 -2.08 -2.04
N GLU A 252 -6.90 -2.69 -2.99
CA GLU A 252 -6.85 -4.15 -3.18
C GLU A 252 -5.44 -4.61 -3.60
N PHE A 253 -4.78 -3.94 -4.54
CA PHE A 253 -3.41 -4.30 -4.94
C PHE A 253 -2.38 -4.11 -3.82
N ILE A 254 -2.55 -3.11 -2.94
CA ILE A 254 -1.65 -2.88 -1.79
C ILE A 254 -1.94 -3.86 -0.64
N PHE A 255 -3.22 -4.09 -0.32
CA PHE A 255 -3.59 -4.79 0.91
C PHE A 255 -3.94 -6.28 0.73
N HIS A 256 -4.30 -6.72 -0.47
CA HIS A 256 -4.70 -8.09 -0.74
C HIS A 256 -3.49 -9.02 -0.88
N SER A 257 -3.33 -9.98 0.03
CA SER A 257 -2.15 -10.85 0.11
C SER A 257 -1.88 -11.68 -1.15
N ILE A 258 -2.88 -11.92 -2.00
CA ILE A 258 -2.75 -12.68 -3.24
C ILE A 258 -2.44 -11.76 -4.45
N LEU A 259 -2.96 -10.53 -4.44
CA LEU A 259 -2.70 -9.56 -5.52
C LEU A 259 -1.38 -8.82 -5.29
N PHE A 260 -0.93 -8.75 -4.05
CA PHE A 260 0.39 -8.28 -3.67
C PHE A 260 1.52 -9.16 -4.22
N GLU A 261 1.32 -10.48 -4.36
CA GLU A 261 2.30 -11.31 -5.08
C GLU A 261 2.37 -11.00 -6.58
N LEU A 262 1.39 -10.23 -7.12
CA LEU A 262 1.42 -9.70 -8.48
C LEU A 262 2.09 -8.32 -8.57
N SER A 263 2.35 -7.62 -7.45
CA SER A 263 3.23 -6.44 -7.45
C SER A 263 4.67 -6.90 -7.65
N ASN A 264 4.95 -7.11 -8.93
CA ASN A 264 6.27 -7.40 -9.42
C ASN A 264 7.13 -6.14 -9.31
N PHE A 265 8.43 -6.33 -9.12
CA PHE A 265 9.38 -5.25 -9.30
C PHE A 265 9.17 -4.59 -10.67
N PRO A 266 9.18 -3.24 -10.74
CA PRO A 266 8.62 -2.51 -11.87
C PRO A 266 9.42 -2.63 -13.18
N TYR A 267 10.70 -3.01 -13.11
CA TYR A 267 11.63 -2.92 -14.25
C TYR A 267 12.28 -4.25 -14.64
N SER A 268 12.56 -5.16 -13.70
CA SER A 268 13.01 -6.52 -14.02
C SER A 268 12.60 -7.50 -12.94
N LYS A 269 11.72 -8.44 -13.26
CA LYS A 269 11.18 -9.38 -12.27
C LYS A 269 12.17 -10.48 -11.88
N GLU A 270 13.08 -10.80 -12.79
CA GLU A 270 14.03 -11.91 -12.67
C GLU A 270 15.31 -11.48 -11.96
N ASN A 271 15.66 -10.19 -12.04
CA ASN A 271 16.82 -9.64 -11.37
C ASN A 271 16.44 -9.22 -9.95
N THR A 272 16.58 -10.13 -9.00
CA THR A 272 16.34 -9.90 -7.57
C THR A 272 17.60 -10.05 -6.75
N ASP A 273 17.70 -9.30 -5.65
CA ASP A 273 18.80 -9.38 -4.68
C ASP A 273 20.20 -9.16 -5.29
N GLN A 274 20.25 -8.42 -6.39
CA GLN A 274 21.47 -8.01 -7.09
C GLN A 274 21.25 -6.67 -7.80
N TRP A 275 22.33 -5.93 -8.02
CA TRP A 275 22.30 -4.70 -8.81
C TRP A 275 22.24 -5.02 -10.30
N PHE A 276 21.33 -4.37 -11.01
CA PHE A 276 21.23 -4.42 -12.47
C PHE A 276 21.02 -3.01 -13.03
N LYS A 277 21.29 -2.82 -14.32
CA LYS A 277 21.03 -1.55 -15.00
C LYS A 277 19.69 -1.62 -15.72
N GLN A 278 18.92 -0.55 -15.59
CA GLN A 278 17.68 -0.36 -16.32
C GLN A 278 17.79 0.93 -17.12
N GLU A 279 17.51 0.85 -18.43
CA GLU A 279 17.37 2.02 -19.27
C GLU A 279 16.06 2.76 -18.91
N ILE A 280 16.19 4.05 -18.61
CA ILE A 280 15.08 4.94 -18.27
C ILE A 280 15.00 6.03 -19.32
N LEU A 281 13.85 6.07 -20.01
CA LEU A 281 13.51 7.10 -20.98
C LEU A 281 12.69 8.20 -20.30
N ARG A 282 13.20 9.43 -20.31
CA ARG A 282 12.47 10.64 -19.88
C ARG A 282 12.21 11.53 -21.08
N LYS A 283 10.93 11.87 -21.30
CA LYS A 283 10.52 12.81 -22.36
C LYS A 283 10.50 14.22 -21.80
N ASN A 284 11.34 15.11 -22.32
CA ASN A 284 11.35 16.53 -22.02
C ASN A 284 10.93 17.31 -23.28
N GLY A 285 9.62 17.37 -23.55
CA GLY A 285 9.11 18.02 -24.74
C GLY A 285 9.50 17.28 -26.03
N ALA A 286 10.26 17.94 -26.91
CA ALA A 286 10.72 17.38 -28.19
C ALA A 286 11.97 16.47 -28.03
N ASP A 287 12.71 16.60 -26.93
CA ASP A 287 13.93 15.84 -26.68
C ASP A 287 13.67 14.70 -25.68
N SER A 288 14.29 13.55 -25.94
CA SER A 288 14.25 12.38 -25.06
C SER A 288 15.64 12.08 -24.52
N ILE A 289 15.77 12.04 -23.19
CA ILE A 289 16.99 11.61 -22.52
C ILE A 289 16.80 10.15 -22.13
N SER A 290 17.79 9.31 -22.48
CA SER A 290 17.86 7.92 -22.03
C SER A 290 19.11 7.73 -21.17
N LEU A 291 18.93 7.19 -19.96
CA LEU A 291 20.04 6.90 -19.05
C LEU A 291 19.87 5.51 -18.41
N ASN A 292 20.97 4.79 -18.25
CA ASN A 292 21.00 3.55 -17.49
C ASN A 292 21.12 3.84 -16.00
N ILE A 293 20.09 3.51 -15.22
CA ILE A 293 20.05 3.68 -13.77
C ILE A 293 20.26 2.33 -13.10
N ASN A 294 21.08 2.29 -12.05
CA ASN A 294 21.26 1.08 -11.25
C ASN A 294 20.02 0.81 -10.41
N MET A 295 19.56 -0.43 -10.39
CA MET A 295 18.37 -0.85 -9.68
C MET A 295 18.67 -2.08 -8.84
N PHE A 296 18.06 -2.14 -7.65
CA PHE A 296 18.16 -3.26 -6.74
C PHE A 296 16.77 -3.67 -6.27
N ASN A 297 16.38 -4.89 -6.60
CA ASN A 297 15.09 -5.45 -6.22
C ASN A 297 15.27 -6.32 -4.97
N CYS A 298 15.08 -5.73 -3.80
CA CYS A 298 15.26 -6.37 -2.50
C CYS A 298 14.04 -7.23 -2.15
N THR A 299 14.18 -8.55 -2.22
CA THR A 299 13.09 -9.49 -1.90
C THR A 299 12.85 -9.61 -0.40
N ASN A 300 13.89 -9.33 0.39
CA ASN A 300 13.83 -9.35 1.85
C ASN A 300 14.99 -8.53 2.45
N LYS A 301 14.74 -7.86 3.57
CA LYS A 301 15.77 -7.11 4.32
C LYS A 301 16.59 -8.02 5.22
N ASN A 302 17.37 -8.93 4.64
CA ASN A 302 18.35 -9.72 5.38
C ASN A 302 19.71 -9.00 5.45
N GLN A 303 20.64 -9.58 6.22
CA GLN A 303 21.99 -9.03 6.38
C GLN A 303 22.76 -8.97 5.06
N GLU A 304 22.58 -9.95 4.18
CA GLU A 304 23.31 -10.04 2.91
C GLU A 304 22.88 -8.96 1.91
N ASN A 305 21.57 -8.78 1.71
CA ASN A 305 21.03 -7.73 0.87
C ASN A 305 21.39 -6.34 1.40
N THR A 306 21.36 -6.17 2.72
CA THR A 306 21.81 -4.92 3.36
C THR A 306 23.28 -4.68 3.07
N ARG A 307 24.13 -5.71 3.16
CA ARG A 307 25.56 -5.64 2.81
C ARG A 307 25.77 -5.24 1.35
N LEU A 308 25.08 -5.88 0.40
CA LEU A 308 25.20 -5.59 -1.04
C LEU A 308 24.77 -4.15 -1.39
N ILE A 309 23.73 -3.64 -0.73
CA ILE A 309 23.28 -2.25 -0.89
C ILE A 309 24.36 -1.31 -0.36
N LEU A 310 24.84 -1.53 0.86
CA LEU A 310 25.84 -0.67 1.50
C LEU A 310 27.19 -0.68 0.76
N GLU A 311 27.63 -1.83 0.24
CA GLU A 311 28.84 -1.95 -0.57
C GLU A 311 28.77 -1.11 -1.85
N PHE A 312 27.63 -1.16 -2.54
CA PHE A 312 27.40 -0.31 -3.71
C PHE A 312 27.42 1.19 -3.35
N LEU A 313 26.71 1.59 -2.29
CA LEU A 313 26.65 2.99 -1.87
C LEU A 313 28.03 3.51 -1.40
N THR A 314 28.80 2.67 -0.72
CA THR A 314 30.17 2.98 -0.30
C THR A 314 31.06 3.19 -1.52
N LYS A 315 31.00 2.26 -2.49
CA LYS A 315 31.74 2.39 -3.75
C LYS A 315 31.42 3.69 -4.49
N ILE A 316 30.14 4.05 -4.60
CA ILE A 316 29.71 5.29 -5.27
C ILE A 316 30.25 6.54 -4.56
N LYS A 317 30.35 6.50 -3.23
CA LYS A 317 30.90 7.58 -2.42
C LYS A 317 32.41 7.69 -2.56
N ASP A 318 33.11 6.55 -2.59
CA ASP A 318 34.57 6.49 -2.73
C ASP A 318 35.05 6.91 -4.13
N GLU A 319 34.22 6.73 -5.16
CA GLU A 319 34.51 7.17 -6.53
C GLU A 319 34.43 8.70 -6.73
N ASP A 320 33.77 9.42 -5.82
CA ASP A 320 33.49 10.86 -5.95
C ASP A 320 33.35 11.51 -4.58
N GLU A 321 34.50 11.85 -3.99
CA GLU A 321 34.59 12.44 -2.65
C GLU A 321 33.87 13.79 -2.53
N ASP A 322 33.68 14.49 -3.66
CA ASP A 322 33.01 15.80 -3.74
C ASP A 322 31.50 15.73 -3.93
N SER A 323 30.96 14.52 -4.03
CA SER A 323 29.54 14.27 -3.98
C SER A 323 29.03 13.86 -2.58
N ARG A 324 27.74 14.06 -2.38
CA ARG A 324 26.97 13.56 -1.24
C ARG A 324 25.80 12.72 -1.71
N LEU A 325 25.47 11.71 -0.91
CA LEU A 325 24.31 10.86 -1.13
C LEU A 325 23.11 11.36 -0.33
N TYR A 326 21.96 11.44 -1.01
CA TYR A 326 20.67 11.74 -0.39
C TYR A 326 19.64 10.70 -0.80
N PHE A 327 18.71 10.40 0.10
CA PHE A 327 17.79 9.29 -0.04
C PHE A 327 16.34 9.76 0.04
N HIS A 328 15.53 9.39 -0.94
CA HIS A 328 14.09 9.66 -0.95
C HIS A 328 13.30 8.36 -0.85
N GLY A 329 12.66 8.12 0.30
CA GLY A 329 11.77 6.98 0.50
C GLY A 329 10.34 7.26 0.03
N THR A 330 9.81 6.42 -0.85
CA THR A 330 8.49 6.59 -1.45
C THR A 330 7.92 5.26 -1.95
N THR A 331 6.89 5.29 -2.79
CA THR A 331 6.25 4.10 -3.40
C THR A 331 6.80 3.79 -4.79
N TYR A 332 6.60 2.58 -5.30
CA TYR A 332 7.01 2.20 -6.66
C TYR A 332 6.45 3.15 -7.73
N ASP A 333 5.18 3.55 -7.61
CA ASP A 333 4.52 4.43 -8.57
C ASP A 333 5.13 5.83 -8.56
N ALA A 334 5.43 6.36 -7.37
CA ALA A 334 6.10 7.63 -7.22
C ALA A 334 7.53 7.57 -7.80
N VAL A 335 8.26 6.47 -7.62
CA VAL A 335 9.55 6.28 -8.28
C VAL A 335 9.41 6.28 -9.80
N LYS A 336 8.44 5.54 -10.38
CA LYS A 336 8.17 5.59 -11.82
C LYS A 336 7.88 7.00 -12.31
N SER A 337 7.03 7.73 -11.59
CA SER A 337 6.70 9.13 -11.89
C SER A 337 7.95 10.01 -11.85
N ILE A 338 8.76 9.92 -10.80
CA ILE A 338 10.00 10.71 -10.67
C ILE A 338 10.99 10.39 -11.78
N LEU A 339 11.21 9.11 -12.10
CA LEU A 339 12.12 8.71 -13.16
C LEU A 339 11.65 9.21 -14.53
N THR A 340 10.36 9.11 -14.84
CA THR A 340 9.82 9.46 -16.18
C THR A 340 9.41 10.91 -16.36
N SER A 341 9.11 11.63 -15.27
CA SER A 341 8.52 12.97 -15.29
C SER A 341 9.25 14.00 -14.42
N GLY A 342 10.29 13.60 -13.66
CA GLY A 342 10.98 14.48 -12.73
C GLY A 342 10.25 14.68 -11.40
N ILE A 343 10.84 15.50 -10.53
CA ILE A 343 10.26 15.86 -9.24
C ILE A 343 9.13 16.88 -9.45
N LYS A 344 7.97 16.65 -8.82
CA LYS A 344 6.84 17.58 -8.81
C LYS A 344 6.53 18.01 -7.38
N LEU A 345 6.78 19.27 -7.04
CA LEU A 345 6.66 19.72 -5.64
C LEU A 345 5.22 19.75 -5.12
N GLY A 346 4.24 19.95 -6.02
CA GLY A 346 2.80 20.01 -5.70
C GLY A 346 2.18 18.67 -5.29
N GLU A 347 2.91 17.57 -5.39
CA GLU A 347 2.47 16.23 -4.93
C GLU A 347 2.95 15.92 -3.50
N GLY A 348 3.58 16.90 -2.84
CA GLY A 348 4.10 16.77 -1.48
C GLY A 348 3.00 16.54 -0.44
N LYS A 349 3.37 15.93 0.69
CA LYS A 349 2.44 15.74 1.81
C LYS A 349 2.26 17.05 2.59
N GLU A 350 1.03 17.36 2.97
CA GLU A 350 0.73 18.53 3.79
C GLU A 350 1.22 18.42 5.24
N LYS A 351 1.36 19.59 5.89
CA LYS A 351 1.66 19.75 7.33
C LYS A 351 2.92 18.99 7.77
N LYS A 352 3.98 19.11 6.99
CA LYS A 352 5.31 18.57 7.29
C LYS A 352 6.19 19.64 7.93
N ASP A 353 7.40 19.25 8.32
CA ASP A 353 8.31 20.09 9.10
C ASP A 353 8.75 21.33 8.32
N PHE A 354 9.03 21.17 7.04
CA PHE A 354 9.63 22.21 6.20
C PHE A 354 8.79 22.56 4.96
N SER A 355 7.65 21.93 4.74
CA SER A 355 6.71 22.23 3.66
C SER A 355 5.28 21.79 4.02
N SER A 356 4.29 22.20 3.23
CA SER A 356 2.91 21.74 3.39
C SER A 356 2.23 21.62 2.04
N GLY A 357 2.48 20.51 1.36
CA GLY A 357 1.95 20.25 0.01
C GLY A 357 2.87 20.70 -1.12
N ASP A 358 3.94 21.43 -0.80
CA ASP A 358 4.82 22.15 -1.72
C ASP A 358 6.29 21.84 -1.44
N GLY A 359 6.66 20.57 -1.29
CA GLY A 359 8.08 20.23 -1.09
C GLY A 359 8.44 18.76 -1.21
N PHE A 360 9.71 18.52 -1.50
CA PHE A 360 10.30 17.19 -1.72
C PHE A 360 11.36 16.88 -0.66
N TYR A 361 11.16 15.80 0.08
CA TYR A 361 11.96 15.46 1.26
C TYR A 361 13.04 14.42 0.95
N LEU A 362 14.24 14.66 1.46
CA LEU A 362 15.41 13.80 1.34
C LEU A 362 16.03 13.59 2.73
N SER A 363 16.55 12.39 2.95
CA SER A 363 17.32 12.02 4.14
C SER A 363 18.80 11.92 3.79
N GLU A 364 19.69 12.24 4.73
CA GLU A 364 21.14 12.01 4.59
C GLU A 364 21.55 10.55 4.88
N LYS A 365 20.62 9.77 5.47
CA LYS A 365 20.81 8.36 5.82
C LYS A 365 19.78 7.48 5.13
N LEU A 366 20.25 6.32 4.65
CA LEU A 366 19.41 5.32 3.98
C LEU A 366 18.30 4.82 4.91
N GLU A 367 18.63 4.50 6.16
CA GLU A 367 17.72 3.88 7.13
C GLU A 367 16.48 4.76 7.36
N ASN A 368 16.64 6.08 7.34
CA ASN A 368 15.53 7.00 7.50
C ASN A 368 14.65 7.07 6.26
N ALA A 369 15.22 7.01 5.06
CA ALA A 369 14.43 6.88 3.84
C ALA A 369 13.70 5.54 3.79
N GLU A 370 14.31 4.47 4.30
CA GLU A 370 13.68 3.17 4.41
C GLU A 370 12.47 3.16 5.35
N GLU A 371 12.47 3.95 6.42
CA GLU A 371 11.28 4.12 7.27
C GLU A 371 10.11 4.74 6.49
N TRP A 372 10.37 5.67 5.58
CA TRP A 372 9.35 6.21 4.68
C TRP A 372 8.91 5.20 3.61
N ALA A 373 9.82 4.33 3.19
CA ALA A 373 9.55 3.19 2.31
C ALA A 373 9.01 1.95 3.05
N SER A 374 8.67 2.02 4.35
CA SER A 374 8.24 0.85 5.14
C SER A 374 6.81 0.36 4.85
N ASN A 375 6.12 1.00 3.91
CA ASN A 375 4.83 0.52 3.42
C ASN A 375 5.03 -0.55 2.33
N ARG A 376 4.00 -1.38 2.11
CA ARG A 376 3.96 -2.35 1.00
C ARG A 376 4.23 -1.64 -0.34
N CYS A 377 5.15 -2.17 -1.16
CA CYS A 377 5.66 -1.54 -2.39
C CYS A 377 6.45 -0.23 -2.15
N GLY A 378 7.29 -0.19 -1.13
CA GLY A 378 8.17 0.93 -0.84
C GLY A 378 9.49 0.87 -1.59
N ALA A 379 10.00 2.01 -2.01
CA ALA A 379 11.27 2.14 -2.71
C ALA A 379 12.05 3.35 -2.21
N VAL A 380 13.37 3.32 -2.38
CA VAL A 380 14.27 4.43 -2.09
C VAL A 380 14.99 4.84 -3.36
N ILE A 381 14.89 6.11 -3.72
CA ILE A 381 15.73 6.73 -4.76
C ILE A 381 17.00 7.25 -4.11
N VAL A 382 18.15 6.93 -4.69
CA VAL A 382 19.46 7.39 -4.24
C VAL A 382 19.95 8.47 -5.19
N TYR A 383 20.08 9.68 -4.66
CA TYR A 383 20.63 10.82 -5.35
C TYR A 383 22.11 10.97 -4.99
N LYS A 384 22.96 11.13 -6.00
CA LYS A 384 24.35 11.58 -5.87
C LYS A 384 24.43 12.99 -6.43
N VAL A 385 24.72 13.97 -5.58
CA VAL A 385 24.82 15.39 -5.96
C VAL A 385 26.13 15.97 -5.44
N GLN A 386 26.71 16.91 -6.17
CA GLN A 386 27.88 17.66 -5.74
C GLN A 386 27.62 18.39 -4.41
N LYS A 387 28.63 18.55 -3.55
CA LYS A 387 28.49 19.25 -2.26
C LYS A 387 27.92 20.66 -2.42
N ASP A 388 28.34 21.36 -3.47
CA ASP A 388 27.89 22.73 -3.75
C ASP A 388 26.39 22.81 -4.05
N PHE A 389 25.79 21.76 -4.63
CA PHE A 389 24.36 21.69 -4.90
C PHE A 389 23.53 21.77 -3.62
N VAL A 390 24.10 21.42 -2.47
CA VAL A 390 23.40 21.40 -1.17
C VAL A 390 24.04 22.35 -0.18
N ASP A 391 24.87 23.26 -0.66
CA ASP A 391 25.39 24.39 0.11
C ASP A 391 24.32 25.47 0.21
N ALA A 392 23.97 25.84 1.44
CA ALA A 392 22.89 26.79 1.68
C ALA A 392 23.22 28.22 1.22
N GLU A 393 24.50 28.60 1.22
CA GLU A 393 24.93 29.93 0.78
C GLU A 393 24.93 30.02 -0.75
N LEU A 394 25.44 28.98 -1.43
CA LEU A 394 25.55 28.97 -2.89
C LEU A 394 24.19 28.84 -3.59
N GLU A 395 23.29 28.01 -3.07
CA GLU A 395 22.01 27.71 -3.73
C GLU A 395 20.84 28.50 -3.11
N ASN A 396 21.10 29.52 -2.29
CA ASN A 396 20.06 30.26 -1.56
C ASN A 396 19.13 29.33 -0.73
N GLY A 397 19.76 28.30 -0.16
CA GLY A 397 19.13 27.37 0.76
C GLY A 397 19.07 27.95 2.17
N LEU A 398 18.36 27.25 3.04
CA LEU A 398 18.19 27.63 4.43
C LEU A 398 18.58 26.48 5.36
N ASP A 399 19.78 26.56 5.93
CA ASP A 399 20.23 25.62 6.97
C ASP A 399 19.82 26.12 8.36
N VAL A 400 18.97 25.35 9.05
CA VAL A 400 18.50 25.61 10.42
C VAL A 400 19.01 24.56 11.41
N THR A 401 20.05 23.80 11.07
CA THR A 401 20.68 22.81 11.96
C THR A 401 21.21 23.44 13.24
N ASN A 402 21.71 24.67 13.17
CA ASN A 402 22.26 25.41 14.31
C ASN A 402 21.34 26.55 14.81
N ASP A 403 20.12 26.68 14.28
CA ASP A 403 19.16 27.73 14.65
C ASP A 403 17.82 27.13 15.09
N LYS A 404 17.75 26.78 16.38
CA LYS A 404 16.54 26.20 17.00
C LYS A 404 15.31 27.12 16.87
N GLN A 405 15.48 28.43 17.02
CA GLN A 405 14.36 29.36 17.02
C GLN A 405 13.74 29.48 15.63
N LYS A 406 14.58 29.58 14.60
CA LYS A 406 14.14 29.60 13.21
C LYS A 406 13.57 28.25 12.78
N TRP A 407 14.19 27.14 13.20
CA TRP A 407 13.66 25.80 13.00
C TRP A 407 12.24 25.66 13.58
N ASP A 408 12.03 26.00 14.85
CA ASP A 408 10.71 25.90 15.49
C ASP A 408 9.66 26.77 14.78
N SER A 409 10.06 27.98 14.37
CA SER A 409 9.20 28.90 13.63
C SER A 409 8.76 28.32 12.28
N ILE A 410 9.66 27.72 11.52
CA ILE A 410 9.38 27.08 10.22
C ILE A 410 8.49 25.85 10.41
N VAL A 411 8.80 24.99 11.39
CA VAL A 411 8.02 23.78 11.68
C VAL A 411 6.60 24.13 12.05
N LYS A 412 6.42 25.08 12.98
CA LYS A 412 5.09 25.56 13.38
C LYS A 412 4.33 26.13 12.19
N LEU A 413 4.98 26.95 11.37
CA LEU A 413 4.38 27.56 10.19
C LEU A 413 3.91 26.51 9.17
N CYS A 414 4.78 25.58 8.78
CA CYS A 414 4.45 24.57 7.77
C CYS A 414 3.36 23.61 8.26
N ARG A 415 3.44 23.16 9.52
CA ARG A 415 2.43 22.26 10.12
C ARG A 415 1.08 22.92 10.36
N SER A 416 1.04 24.25 10.45
CA SER A 416 -0.20 25.03 10.49
C SER A 416 -0.82 25.26 9.11
N HIS A 417 -0.29 24.63 8.05
CA HIS A 417 -0.74 24.82 6.67
C HIS A 417 -0.63 26.30 6.24
N TYR A 418 0.48 26.95 6.59
CA TYR A 418 0.75 28.34 6.24
C TYR A 418 -0.30 29.34 6.74
N ALA A 419 -0.82 29.13 7.95
CA ALA A 419 -1.79 30.05 8.57
C ALA A 419 -1.28 31.50 8.64
N ASP A 420 0.03 31.70 8.84
CA ASP A 420 0.67 33.02 8.79
C ASP A 420 1.43 33.25 7.47
N GLN A 421 0.73 33.87 6.51
CA GLN A 421 1.28 34.17 5.18
C GLN A 421 2.39 35.23 5.22
N LYS A 422 2.35 36.17 6.18
CA LYS A 422 3.40 37.20 6.32
C LYS A 422 4.69 36.55 6.79
N LEU A 423 4.59 35.65 7.76
CA LEU A 423 5.72 34.86 8.25
C LEU A 423 6.23 33.90 7.17
N LYS A 424 5.36 33.26 6.37
CA LYS A 424 5.77 32.46 5.20
C LYS A 424 6.64 33.27 4.25
N ARG A 425 6.19 34.45 3.82
CA ARG A 425 6.98 35.32 2.93
C ARG A 425 8.30 35.75 3.58
N LYS A 426 8.31 36.02 4.88
CA LYS A 426 9.53 36.42 5.59
C LYS A 426 10.56 35.29 5.69
N LEU A 427 10.13 34.06 5.96
CA LEU A 427 11.03 32.94 6.27
C LEU A 427 11.42 32.12 5.05
N LEU A 428 10.55 32.04 4.02
CA LEU A 428 10.63 31.01 2.99
C LEU A 428 10.58 31.57 1.56
N LYS A 429 10.37 32.88 1.36
CA LYS A 429 10.32 33.45 0.01
C LYS A 429 11.69 33.35 -0.66
N GLY A 430 11.73 32.74 -1.84
CA GLY A 430 12.94 32.56 -2.64
C GLY A 430 13.89 31.48 -2.13
N ILE A 431 13.57 30.81 -1.02
CA ILE A 431 14.41 29.75 -0.47
C ILE A 431 14.27 28.49 -1.33
N THR A 432 15.39 27.97 -1.82
CA THR A 432 15.43 26.78 -2.70
C THR A 432 15.17 25.49 -1.94
N PHE A 433 15.80 25.34 -0.77
CA PHE A 433 15.59 24.22 0.13
C PHE A 433 15.73 24.63 1.59
N VAL A 434 15.21 23.81 2.50
CA VAL A 434 15.44 23.92 3.94
C VAL A 434 16.14 22.66 4.43
N ARG A 435 17.28 22.82 5.11
CA ARG A 435 18.04 21.74 5.74
C ARG A 435 17.94 21.86 7.25
N GLY A 436 17.61 20.77 7.96
CA GLY A 436 17.50 20.82 9.41
C GLY A 436 17.07 19.50 10.04
N PRO A 437 17.07 19.40 11.38
CA PRO A 437 16.71 18.17 12.07
C PRO A 437 15.23 17.82 11.89
N ILE A 438 14.92 16.53 11.84
CA ILE A 438 13.56 15.99 11.87
C ILE A 438 12.94 16.24 13.26
N SER A 439 11.66 16.61 13.30
CA SER A 439 10.94 16.74 14.56
C SER A 439 10.51 15.37 15.10
N LEU A 440 10.85 15.08 16.36
CA LEU A 440 10.49 13.82 17.04
C LEU A 440 8.98 13.67 17.28
N LYS A 441 8.20 14.75 17.17
CA LYS A 441 6.74 14.72 17.21
C LYS A 441 6.22 14.91 15.79
N PRO A 442 5.92 13.85 15.00
CA PRO A 442 5.54 13.99 13.60
C PRO A 442 4.13 14.56 13.36
N ARG A 443 3.35 14.84 14.42
CA ARG A 443 1.98 15.35 14.35
C ARG A 443 1.77 16.53 15.30
N GLY A 444 0.87 17.44 14.90
CA GLY A 444 0.54 18.64 15.66
C GLY A 444 1.51 19.81 15.40
N SER A 445 1.11 21.02 15.78
CA SER A 445 1.86 22.26 15.49
C SER A 445 3.10 22.47 16.35
N SER A 446 3.27 21.69 17.43
CA SER A 446 4.46 21.80 18.30
C SER A 446 5.61 20.97 17.77
N ALA A 447 6.77 21.60 17.59
CA ALA A 447 8.01 20.91 17.28
C ALA A 447 8.64 20.34 18.56
N ALA A 448 9.36 19.22 18.46
CA ALA A 448 10.08 18.66 19.60
C ALA A 448 11.35 17.93 19.13
N GLY A 449 12.35 17.87 19.99
CA GLY A 449 13.55 17.07 19.75
C GLY A 449 14.58 17.69 18.80
N TRP A 450 14.66 19.02 18.72
CA TRP A 450 15.71 19.71 17.95
C TRP A 450 17.10 19.16 18.29
N GLY A 451 17.89 18.87 17.25
CA GLY A 451 19.25 18.32 17.36
C GLY A 451 19.32 16.87 17.86
N ARG A 452 18.20 16.20 18.10
CA ARG A 452 18.15 14.79 18.57
C ARG A 452 17.79 13.79 17.48
N ALA A 453 17.31 14.27 16.34
CA ALA A 453 16.93 13.47 15.20
C ALA A 453 17.88 13.72 14.03
N GLU A 454 17.80 12.88 13.02
CA GLU A 454 18.58 13.06 11.79
C GLU A 454 18.25 14.36 11.08
N ILE A 455 19.19 14.82 10.28
CA ILE A 455 19.01 15.91 9.33
C ILE A 455 18.22 15.42 8.11
N GLN A 456 17.27 16.26 7.69
CA GLN A 456 16.54 16.13 6.45
C GLN A 456 16.74 17.40 5.60
N LEU A 457 16.63 17.23 4.30
CA LEU A 457 16.61 18.30 3.30
C LEU A 457 15.22 18.34 2.68
N CYS A 458 14.64 19.54 2.54
CA CYS A 458 13.34 19.74 1.90
C CYS A 458 13.48 20.76 0.78
N ILE A 459 13.40 20.29 -0.47
CA ILE A 459 13.39 21.14 -1.66
C ILE A 459 12.03 21.81 -1.79
N ARG A 460 12.03 23.09 -2.17
CA ARG A 460 10.87 23.97 -2.17
C ARG A 460 10.70 24.82 -3.43
N GLU A 461 11.74 24.91 -4.26
CA GLU A 461 11.75 25.73 -5.47
C GLU A 461 11.75 24.81 -6.70
N GLU A 462 10.92 25.15 -7.69
CA GLU A 462 10.57 24.28 -8.80
C GLU A 462 11.75 24.09 -9.78
N GLU A 463 12.45 25.16 -10.15
CA GLU A 463 13.60 25.10 -11.07
C GLU A 463 14.74 24.27 -10.47
N TYR A 464 15.01 24.45 -9.19
CA TYR A 464 15.97 23.68 -8.42
C TYR A 464 15.52 22.21 -8.32
N SER A 465 14.22 21.93 -8.16
CA SER A 465 13.72 20.55 -8.16
C SER A 465 13.92 19.84 -9.49
N ILE A 466 13.86 20.56 -10.62
CA ILE A 466 14.16 20.04 -11.95
C ILE A 466 15.65 19.71 -12.06
N ARG A 467 16.53 20.64 -11.66
CA ARG A 467 17.99 20.44 -11.63
C ARG A 467 18.38 19.25 -10.74
N PHE A 468 17.89 19.24 -9.50
CA PHE A 468 18.17 18.19 -8.52
C PHE A 468 17.63 16.83 -8.99
N GLY A 469 16.42 16.82 -9.57
CA GLY A 469 15.73 15.63 -10.09
C GLY A 469 16.21 15.14 -11.46
N SER A 470 17.29 15.70 -12.02
CA SER A 470 17.93 15.17 -13.25
C SER A 470 18.27 13.69 -13.08
N LEU A 471 18.13 12.91 -14.16
CA LEU A 471 18.50 11.49 -14.16
C LEU A 471 19.98 11.29 -13.83
N GLU A 472 20.83 12.24 -14.19
CA GLU A 472 22.28 12.21 -13.95
C GLU A 472 22.62 12.24 -12.46
N ASN A 473 21.74 12.85 -11.65
CA ASN A 473 21.90 12.87 -10.19
C ASN A 473 21.36 11.60 -9.53
N ILE A 474 20.72 10.68 -10.25
CA ILE A 474 20.17 9.44 -9.69
C ILE A 474 21.17 8.31 -9.93
N CYS A 475 21.87 7.87 -8.88
CA CYS A 475 22.86 6.81 -9.00
C CYS A 475 22.28 5.41 -8.77
N GLY A 476 21.13 5.31 -8.09
CA GLY A 476 20.49 4.03 -7.83
C GLY A 476 19.05 4.13 -7.34
N VAL A 477 18.32 3.02 -7.48
CA VAL A 477 16.97 2.85 -6.93
C VAL A 477 16.85 1.48 -6.27
N ILE A 478 16.35 1.44 -5.04
CA ILE A 478 16.14 0.23 -4.27
C ILE A 478 14.64 0.00 -4.12
N PHE A 479 14.13 -1.12 -4.61
CA PHE A 479 12.74 -1.54 -4.44
C PHE A 479 12.66 -2.60 -3.35
N TYR A 480 11.76 -2.43 -2.37
CA TYR A 480 11.56 -3.40 -1.29
C TYR A 480 10.23 -4.15 -1.48
N ALA A 481 10.28 -5.48 -1.30
CA ALA A 481 9.11 -6.36 -1.29
C ALA A 481 8.44 -6.44 0.08
#